data_AF-A0A9D9CSN7-F1
#
_entry.id   AF-A0A9D9CSN7-F1
#
_cell.length_a   1.000
_cell.length_b   1.000
_cell.length_c   1.000
_cell.angle_alpha   90.00
_cell.angle_beta   90.00
_cell.angle_gamma   90.00
#
_symmetry.space_group_name_H-M   'P 1'
#
loop_
_entity.id
_entity.type
_entity.pdbx_description
1 polymer ?
#
loop_
_entity_poly.entity_id
_entity_poly.type
_entity_poly.pdbx_seq_one_letter_code
_entity_poly.pdbx_strand_id
1 'polypeptide(L)'
;MTSEDLKNYWANFMVAFKKYWGIFSVAFKKYWTIFKDAFKSKWYVKVLTAIASLILLLFLFIKAVDVNFLWMFGESPSTEVLANPNSVEASEIYSDDGVLIGKYFTENRSSVEIEDISDELLITLVHTEDERFFEHHGVDYSGLLGAFKDALLGNARGASTITQQLAKNLFKMRSTYNNGILCKVPGVKTLIIKVKEWNAAKRIEERFTKLEILKMYLNTVYFGSNAYGIKAAAKTYFNTTPKKLNWEQSACIIGLLKATTYYNPVRNPENNERRRRIIINNLVSHKMITQEQCDSILAVPFSLNFKSESNLDGIALYFRDAVSNELQEWCDENNVNLYTDGLKIYTSIDSRMQRYAEQAVSKQMEENQKRFFKNWGKQNPWRDRNKKEMTTFIDETIRTTSLYKSLSKKYDGNKDSIYACLNKPHKMKIFSYKSGVKDTVMSSLDSLRHMVKFLHCGFVAIEPQTGLVKAWVGDVDYNYWQYDKVLAKRQPGSTFKLFVYSQAIRK
;
A
#
# COMPACT_ATOMS: atom_id res chain seq x y z
N MET A 1 2.78 2.39 37.92
CA MET A 1 3.99 1.98 38.67
C MET A 1 4.32 3.12 39.62
N THR A 2 4.32 2.88 40.93
CA THR A 2 4.59 3.94 41.93
C THR A 2 6.07 4.30 41.97
N SER A 3 6.45 5.43 42.58
CA SER A 3 7.87 5.84 42.67
C SER A 3 8.71 4.86 43.51
N GLU A 4 8.06 4.14 44.42
CA GLU A 4 8.65 3.15 45.31
C GLU A 4 8.90 1.81 44.58
N ASP A 5 7.99 1.40 43.69
CA ASP A 5 8.19 0.27 42.77
C ASP A 5 9.40 0.49 41.85
N LEU A 6 9.58 1.72 41.36
CA LEU A 6 10.71 2.10 40.52
C LEU A 6 12.04 2.01 41.28
N LYS A 7 12.10 2.50 42.52
CA LYS A 7 13.30 2.39 43.37
C LYS A 7 13.66 0.93 43.66
N ASN A 8 12.67 0.10 44.01
CA ASN A 8 12.88 -1.33 44.27
C ASN A 8 13.33 -2.07 43.00
N TYR A 9 12.76 -1.74 41.84
CA TYR A 9 13.19 -2.28 40.55
C TYR A 9 14.66 -1.95 40.25
N TRP A 10 15.06 -0.68 40.40
CA TRP A 10 16.45 -0.25 40.17
C TRP A 10 17.44 -0.84 41.17
N ALA A 11 17.06 -0.99 42.44
CA ALA A 11 17.89 -1.64 43.44
C ALA A 11 18.12 -3.12 43.10
N ASN A 12 17.06 -3.86 42.77
CA ASN A 12 17.15 -5.26 42.35
C ASN A 12 17.94 -5.42 41.05
N PHE A 13 17.74 -4.52 40.08
CA PHE A 13 18.51 -4.48 38.84
C PHE A 13 20.01 -4.28 39.10
N MET A 14 20.39 -3.33 39.96
CA MET A 14 21.80 -3.06 40.29
C MET A 14 22.47 -4.22 41.01
N VAL A 15 21.75 -4.93 41.89
CA VAL A 15 22.24 -6.14 42.56
C VAL A 15 22.46 -7.27 41.56
N ALA A 16 21.46 -7.53 40.70
CA ALA A 16 21.59 -8.52 39.62
C ALA A 16 22.73 -8.16 38.67
N PHE A 17 22.81 -6.90 38.26
CA PHE A 17 23.85 -6.38 37.37
C PHE A 17 25.24 -6.60 37.97
N LYS A 18 25.48 -6.23 39.23
CA LYS A 18 26.77 -6.49 39.90
C LYS A 18 27.13 -7.98 39.91
N LYS A 19 26.16 -8.86 40.22
CA LYS A 19 26.37 -10.32 40.24
C LYS A 19 26.76 -10.85 38.86
N TYR A 20 26.00 -10.52 37.83
CA TYR A 20 26.26 -10.98 36.46
C TYR A 20 27.50 -10.33 35.85
N TRP A 21 27.77 -9.06 36.17
CA TRP A 21 28.99 -8.35 35.77
C TRP A 21 30.24 -8.97 36.40
N GLY A 22 30.17 -9.39 37.66
CA GLY A 22 31.25 -10.12 38.32
C GLY A 22 31.59 -11.42 37.57
N ILE A 23 30.58 -12.25 37.29
CA ILE A 23 30.73 -13.51 36.54
C ILE A 23 31.28 -13.24 35.13
N PHE A 24 30.71 -12.26 34.42
CA PHE A 24 31.15 -11.84 33.09
C PHE A 24 32.60 -11.36 33.10
N SER A 25 32.99 -10.54 34.07
CA SER A 25 34.35 -9.97 34.15
C SER A 25 35.41 -11.05 34.35
N VAL A 26 35.12 -12.09 35.14
CA VAL A 26 36.02 -13.24 35.36
C VAL A 26 36.11 -14.09 34.09
N ALA A 27 34.96 -14.41 33.48
CA ALA A 27 34.90 -15.16 32.23
C ALA A 27 35.61 -14.42 31.08
N PHE A 28 35.40 -13.11 30.98
CA PHE A 28 36.02 -12.23 29.99
C PHE A 28 37.54 -12.15 30.18
N LYS A 29 38.03 -11.97 31.42
CA LYS A 29 39.47 -11.98 31.71
C LYS A 29 40.12 -13.30 31.32
N LYS A 30 39.47 -14.44 31.62
CA LYS A 30 39.94 -15.79 31.25
C LYS A 30 39.93 -15.99 29.73
N TYR A 31 38.86 -15.57 29.06
CA TYR A 31 38.76 -15.59 27.60
C TYR A 31 39.84 -14.71 26.94
N TRP A 32 40.05 -13.50 27.46
CA TRP A 32 41.02 -12.54 26.96
C TRP A 32 42.47 -13.02 27.09
N THR A 33 42.79 -13.74 28.17
CA THR A 33 44.11 -14.38 28.33
C THR A 33 44.30 -15.48 27.29
N ILE A 34 43.35 -16.41 27.17
CA ILE A 34 43.36 -17.48 26.17
C ILE A 34 43.45 -16.90 24.74
N PHE A 35 42.69 -15.84 24.46
CA PHE A 35 42.68 -15.16 23.17
C PHE A 35 44.03 -14.51 22.85
N LYS A 36 44.65 -13.80 23.81
CA LYS A 36 45.99 -13.23 23.64
C LYS A 36 47.06 -14.30 23.39
N ASP A 37 46.99 -15.41 24.10
CA ASP A 37 47.97 -16.50 23.94
C ASP A 37 47.78 -17.26 22.63
N ALA A 38 46.55 -17.40 22.16
CA ALA A 38 46.25 -17.95 20.83
C ALA A 38 46.82 -17.10 19.69
N PHE A 39 46.88 -15.77 19.84
CA PHE A 39 47.49 -14.88 18.84
C PHE A 39 49.02 -14.90 18.81
N LYS A 40 49.67 -15.54 19.78
CA LYS A 40 51.11 -15.86 19.77
C LYS A 40 51.42 -17.24 19.16
N SER A 41 50.39 -18.04 18.89
CA SER A 41 50.52 -19.41 18.36
C SER A 41 50.66 -19.44 16.83
N LYS A 42 50.74 -20.64 16.23
CA LYS A 42 50.82 -20.83 14.78
C LYS A 42 49.63 -20.18 14.04
N TRP A 43 49.84 -19.80 12.78
CA TRP A 43 48.87 -18.99 12.00
C TRP A 43 47.44 -19.57 11.98
N TYR A 44 47.29 -20.89 11.90
CA TYR A 44 45.98 -21.55 11.90
C TYR A 44 45.22 -21.40 13.24
N VAL A 45 45.94 -21.34 14.37
CA VAL A 45 45.33 -21.10 15.69
C VAL A 45 44.78 -19.68 15.75
N LYS A 46 45.50 -18.70 15.19
CA LYS A 46 45.04 -17.30 15.11
C LYS A 46 43.77 -17.19 14.25
N VAL A 47 43.74 -17.89 13.12
CA VAL A 47 42.57 -17.92 12.23
C VAL A 47 41.38 -18.57 12.93
N LEU A 48 41.57 -19.72 13.58
CA LEU A 48 40.51 -20.41 14.31
C LEU A 48 39.96 -19.58 15.48
N THR A 49 40.82 -18.91 16.25
CA THR A 49 40.37 -18.05 17.36
C THR A 49 39.70 -16.77 16.88
N ALA A 50 40.12 -16.21 15.75
CA ALA A 50 39.41 -15.10 15.11
C ALA A 50 38.01 -15.51 14.63
N ILE A 51 37.88 -16.67 13.98
CA ILE A 51 36.58 -17.22 13.54
C ILE A 51 35.68 -17.50 14.75
N ALA A 52 36.19 -18.15 15.79
CA ALA A 52 35.42 -18.44 17.00
C ALA A 52 34.96 -17.17 17.72
N SER A 53 35.82 -16.15 17.80
CA SER A 53 35.48 -14.83 18.36
C SER A 53 34.38 -14.14 17.55
N LEU A 54 34.46 -14.23 16.21
CA LEU A 54 33.46 -13.66 15.32
C LEU A 54 32.10 -14.35 15.49
N ILE A 55 32.08 -15.68 15.59
CA ILE A 55 30.86 -16.47 15.84
C ILE A 55 30.26 -16.08 17.20
N LEU A 56 31.08 -15.98 18.25
CA LEU A 56 30.62 -15.57 19.57
C LEU A 56 30.04 -14.14 19.54
N LEU A 57 30.71 -13.21 18.86
CA LEU A 57 30.26 -11.83 18.72
C LEU A 57 28.94 -11.76 17.95
N LEU A 58 28.80 -12.54 16.88
CA LEU A 58 27.54 -12.64 16.12
C LEU A 58 26.41 -13.20 16.97
N PHE A 59 26.68 -14.24 17.76
CA PHE A 59 25.70 -14.81 18.68
C PHE A 59 25.26 -13.79 19.75
N LEU A 60 26.21 -13.09 20.37
CA LEU A 60 25.92 -12.04 21.34
C LEU A 60 25.14 -10.89 20.71
N PHE A 61 25.46 -10.50 19.48
CA PHE A 61 24.72 -9.49 18.73
C PHE A 61 23.28 -9.92 18.46
N ILE A 62 23.05 -11.15 17.99
CA ILE A 62 21.70 -11.68 17.76
C ILE A 62 20.89 -11.67 19.06
N LYS A 63 21.49 -12.11 20.18
CA LYS A 63 20.84 -12.08 21.49
C LYS A 63 20.55 -10.67 21.98
N ALA A 64 21.48 -9.73 21.79
CA ALA A 64 21.29 -8.33 22.17
C ALA A 64 20.14 -7.67 21.40
N VAL A 65 20.01 -7.96 20.10
CA VAL A 65 18.87 -7.50 19.28
C VAL A 65 17.57 -8.12 19.78
N ASP A 66 17.55 -9.42 20.05
CA ASP A 66 16.34 -10.15 20.47
C ASP A 66 15.75 -9.59 21.77
N VAL A 67 16.61 -9.37 22.78
CA VAL A 67 16.20 -8.85 24.11
C VAL A 67 16.09 -7.32 24.16
N ASN A 68 16.29 -6.63 23.03
CA ASN A 68 16.37 -5.17 22.95
C ASN A 68 17.30 -4.59 24.03
N PHE A 69 18.52 -5.11 24.10
CA PHE A 69 19.48 -4.77 25.16
C PHE A 69 19.68 -3.25 25.26
N LEU A 70 19.46 -2.71 26.47
CA LEU A 70 19.52 -1.27 26.78
C LEU A 70 18.62 -0.38 25.88
N TRP A 71 17.53 -0.93 25.35
CA TRP A 71 16.61 -0.23 24.43
C TRP A 71 17.28 0.26 23.13
N MET A 72 18.48 -0.25 22.81
CA MET A 72 19.30 0.26 21.70
C MET A 72 18.80 -0.21 20.33
N PHE A 73 18.12 -1.36 20.28
CA PHE A 73 17.77 -2.05 19.04
C PHE A 73 16.29 -1.85 18.64
N GLY A 74 15.48 -1.29 19.53
CA GLY A 74 14.03 -1.17 19.39
C GLY A 74 13.33 -2.52 19.64
N GLU A 75 12.03 -2.48 19.91
CA GLU A 75 11.25 -3.68 20.21
C GLU A 75 11.32 -4.72 19.08
N SER A 76 11.27 -6.00 19.47
CA SER A 76 11.16 -7.13 18.55
C SER A 76 9.70 -7.54 18.46
N PRO A 77 9.24 -8.06 17.30
CA PRO A 77 7.85 -8.48 17.16
C PRO A 77 7.47 -9.53 18.21
N SER A 78 6.36 -9.29 18.92
CA SER A 78 5.83 -10.21 19.92
C SER A 78 5.13 -11.39 19.24
N THR A 79 5.04 -12.51 19.95
CA THR A 79 4.37 -13.72 19.46
C THR A 79 2.86 -13.63 19.47
N GLU A 80 2.26 -12.63 20.13
CA GLU A 80 0.81 -12.43 20.16
C GLU A 80 0.28 -11.95 18.82
N VAL A 81 1.03 -11.09 18.12
CA VAL A 81 0.71 -10.63 16.76
C VAL A 81 0.76 -11.80 15.74
N LEU A 82 1.49 -12.89 16.06
CA LEU A 82 1.47 -14.12 15.25
C LEU A 82 0.20 -14.95 15.45
N ALA A 83 -0.39 -14.92 16.65
CA ALA A 83 -1.59 -15.70 16.96
C ALA A 83 -2.86 -15.09 16.34
N ASN A 84 -2.86 -13.77 16.14
CA ASN A 84 -3.89 -13.04 15.41
C ASN A 84 -3.20 -12.15 14.36
N PRO A 85 -2.79 -12.69 13.20
CA PRO A 85 -2.32 -11.86 12.12
C PRO A 85 -3.54 -11.08 11.62
N ASN A 86 -3.76 -9.87 12.14
CA ASN A 86 -4.88 -9.00 11.75
C ASN A 86 -5.04 -9.05 10.24
N SER A 87 -6.03 -9.82 9.78
CA SER A 87 -6.33 -9.95 8.38
C SER A 87 -6.88 -8.60 7.99
N VAL A 88 -6.04 -7.79 7.33
CA VAL A 88 -6.45 -6.50 6.79
C VAL A 88 -7.54 -6.81 5.78
N GLU A 89 -8.79 -6.68 6.17
CA GLU A 89 -9.96 -6.94 5.34
C GLU A 89 -10.57 -5.61 4.93
N ALA A 90 -10.97 -5.52 3.66
CA ALA A 90 -11.66 -4.35 3.15
C ALA A 90 -13.03 -4.22 3.83
N SER A 91 -13.34 -3.04 4.38
CA SER A 91 -14.69 -2.75 4.83
C SER A 91 -15.59 -2.56 3.61
N GLU A 92 -16.80 -3.10 3.68
CA GLU A 92 -17.77 -3.12 2.59
C GLU A 92 -18.94 -2.23 2.92
N ILE A 93 -19.38 -1.44 1.95
CA ILE A 93 -20.52 -0.53 2.10
C ILE A 93 -21.68 -0.99 1.22
N TYR A 94 -22.84 -1.11 1.84
CA TYR A 94 -24.08 -1.62 1.26
C TYR A 94 -25.14 -0.52 1.22
N SER A 95 -25.91 -0.51 0.13
CA SER A 95 -27.14 0.28 0.00
C SER A 95 -28.28 -0.32 0.82
N ASP A 96 -29.36 0.44 0.96
CA ASP A 96 -30.62 0.08 1.62
C ASP A 96 -31.28 -1.16 0.96
N ASP A 97 -31.09 -1.31 -0.36
CA ASP A 97 -31.53 -2.47 -1.14
C ASP A 97 -30.52 -3.65 -1.16
N GLY A 98 -29.50 -3.62 -0.29
CA GLY A 98 -28.56 -4.72 -0.07
C GLY A 98 -27.46 -4.86 -1.14
N VAL A 99 -27.27 -3.86 -2.00
CA VAL A 99 -26.26 -3.87 -3.06
C VAL A 99 -24.93 -3.36 -2.51
N LEU A 100 -23.84 -4.07 -2.78
CA LEU A 100 -22.49 -3.58 -2.48
C LEU A 100 -22.18 -2.36 -3.37
N ILE A 101 -22.17 -1.16 -2.79
CA ILE A 101 -21.92 0.10 -3.52
C ILE A 101 -20.45 0.50 -3.53
N GLY A 102 -19.61 -0.14 -2.71
CA GLY A 102 -18.19 0.11 -2.68
C GLY A 102 -17.44 -0.59 -1.55
N LYS A 103 -16.14 -0.29 -1.44
CA LYS A 103 -15.27 -0.79 -0.38
C LYS A 103 -14.35 0.33 0.13
N TYR A 104 -13.94 0.23 1.39
CA TYR A 104 -12.85 1.01 1.98
C TYR A 104 -11.70 0.07 2.31
N PHE A 105 -10.56 0.29 1.67
CA PHE A 105 -9.35 -0.47 1.97
C PHE A 105 -8.10 0.38 1.86
N THR A 106 -7.12 0.09 2.72
CA THR A 106 -5.72 0.49 2.48
C THR A 106 -5.10 -0.48 1.48
N GLU A 107 -5.41 -1.77 1.64
CA GLU A 107 -4.91 -2.87 0.85
C GLU A 107 -6.09 -3.80 0.57
N ASN A 108 -6.43 -4.02 -0.70
CA ASN A 108 -7.56 -4.90 -1.06
C ASN A 108 -7.13 -6.37 -0.91
N ARG A 109 -7.14 -6.87 0.33
CA ARG A 109 -6.86 -8.27 0.61
C ARG A 109 -8.18 -9.01 0.80
N SER A 110 -8.21 -10.23 0.28
CA SER A 110 -9.25 -11.20 0.60
C SER A 110 -8.57 -12.53 0.88
N SER A 111 -8.96 -13.19 1.97
CA SER A 111 -8.36 -14.45 2.37
C SER A 111 -8.65 -15.54 1.33
N VAL A 112 -7.65 -16.39 1.12
CA VAL A 112 -7.71 -17.62 0.32
C VAL A 112 -7.16 -18.75 1.15
N GLU A 113 -7.88 -19.86 1.14
CA GLU A 113 -7.46 -21.11 1.75
C GLU A 113 -6.43 -21.82 0.85
N ILE A 114 -5.53 -22.61 1.43
CA ILE A 114 -4.42 -23.21 0.66
C ILE A 114 -4.95 -24.16 -0.42
N GLU A 115 -6.10 -24.80 -0.17
CA GLU A 115 -6.80 -25.70 -1.09
C GLU A 115 -7.37 -24.97 -2.31
N ASP A 116 -7.63 -23.67 -2.19
CA ASP A 116 -8.14 -22.80 -3.26
C ASP A 116 -7.02 -22.18 -4.11
N ILE A 117 -5.79 -22.66 -3.95
CA ILE A 117 -4.61 -22.25 -4.72
C ILE A 117 -4.25 -23.38 -5.71
N SER A 118 -3.84 -23.02 -6.92
CA SER A 118 -3.37 -23.96 -7.93
C SER A 118 -2.00 -24.53 -7.55
N ASP A 119 -1.77 -25.82 -7.80
CA ASP A 119 -0.49 -26.46 -7.53
C ASP A 119 0.63 -25.84 -8.37
N GLU A 120 0.33 -25.45 -9.61
CA GLU A 120 1.23 -24.75 -10.51
C GLU A 120 1.81 -23.47 -9.87
N LEU A 121 0.97 -22.71 -9.17
CA LEU A 121 1.40 -21.51 -8.46
C LEU A 121 2.29 -21.84 -7.27
N LEU A 122 1.90 -22.81 -6.44
CA LEU A 122 2.67 -23.20 -5.24
C LEU A 122 4.05 -23.72 -5.64
N ILE A 123 4.12 -24.59 -6.64
CA ILE A 123 5.36 -25.12 -7.20
C ILE A 123 6.20 -23.97 -7.79
N THR A 124 5.58 -23.09 -8.58
CA THR A 124 6.28 -21.93 -9.16
C THR A 124 6.86 -21.01 -8.09
N LEU A 125 6.11 -20.73 -7.02
CA LEU A 125 6.56 -19.89 -5.91
C LEU A 125 7.77 -20.52 -5.21
N VAL A 126 7.65 -21.77 -4.77
CA VAL A 126 8.70 -22.46 -4.01
C VAL A 126 9.99 -22.55 -4.83
N HIS A 127 9.94 -23.04 -6.07
CA HIS A 127 11.14 -23.18 -6.89
C HIS A 127 11.74 -21.85 -7.38
N THR A 128 11.00 -20.75 -7.33
CA THR A 128 11.52 -19.43 -7.74
C THR A 128 12.10 -18.64 -6.57
N GLU A 129 11.41 -18.63 -5.42
CA GLU A 129 11.76 -17.78 -4.28
C GLU A 129 12.55 -18.53 -3.21
N ASP A 130 12.32 -19.84 -3.02
CA ASP A 130 12.90 -20.62 -1.92
C ASP A 130 12.89 -22.13 -2.20
N GLU A 131 13.83 -22.59 -3.03
CA GLU A 131 13.88 -23.97 -3.54
C GLU A 131 13.87 -25.04 -2.43
N ARG A 132 14.49 -24.74 -1.29
CA ARG A 132 14.61 -25.65 -0.13
C ARG A 132 13.62 -25.31 0.97
N PHE A 133 12.51 -24.64 0.63
CA PHE A 133 11.52 -24.17 1.60
C PHE A 133 11.08 -25.26 2.58
N PHE A 134 10.88 -26.50 2.11
CA PHE A 134 10.44 -27.62 2.94
C PHE A 134 11.55 -28.27 3.78
N GLU A 135 12.82 -27.96 3.52
CA GLU A 135 13.97 -28.59 4.18
C GLU A 135 14.53 -27.77 5.36
N HIS A 136 14.35 -26.45 5.36
CA HIS A 136 14.91 -25.57 6.39
C HIS A 136 13.85 -25.10 7.41
N HIS A 137 14.27 -24.53 8.54
CA HIS A 137 13.39 -23.97 9.57
C HIS A 137 13.54 -22.44 9.67
N GLY A 138 12.89 -21.72 8.75
CA GLY A 138 12.90 -20.25 8.69
C GLY A 138 14.09 -19.60 7.99
N VAL A 139 15.32 -20.06 8.20
CA VAL A 139 16.52 -19.54 7.53
C VAL A 139 17.27 -20.67 6.81
N ASP A 140 17.48 -20.53 5.50
CA ASP A 140 18.34 -21.43 4.73
C ASP A 140 19.81 -21.02 4.88
N TYR A 141 20.49 -21.57 5.88
CA TYR A 141 21.91 -21.30 6.12
C TYR A 141 22.82 -21.79 4.99
N SER A 142 22.50 -22.94 4.39
CA SER A 142 23.23 -23.49 3.25
C SER A 142 23.09 -22.57 2.03
N GLY A 143 21.91 -22.01 1.82
CA GLY A 143 21.60 -21.07 0.73
C GLY A 143 22.27 -19.73 0.93
N LEU A 144 22.31 -19.25 2.18
CA LEU A 144 23.01 -18.03 2.55
C LEU A 144 24.52 -18.14 2.27
N LEU A 145 25.15 -19.26 2.66
CA LEU A 145 26.57 -19.51 2.37
C LEU A 145 26.83 -19.61 0.86
N GLY A 146 25.95 -20.30 0.12
CA GLY A 146 26.03 -20.38 -1.33
C GLY A 146 25.93 -19.00 -1.99
N ALA A 147 24.93 -18.20 -1.62
CA ALA A 147 24.74 -16.85 -2.15
C ALA A 147 25.91 -15.92 -1.81
N PHE A 148 26.50 -16.05 -0.62
CA PHE A 148 27.70 -15.30 -0.24
C PHE A 148 28.90 -15.67 -1.12
N LYS A 149 29.13 -16.97 -1.36
CA LYS A 149 30.16 -17.45 -2.29
C LYS A 149 29.95 -16.88 -3.69
N ASP A 150 28.72 -16.94 -4.21
CA ASP A 150 28.42 -16.46 -5.56
C ASP A 150 28.57 -14.94 -5.68
N ALA A 151 28.22 -14.18 -4.64
CA ALA A 151 28.43 -12.73 -4.60
C ALA A 151 29.92 -12.35 -4.64
N LEU A 152 30.80 -13.11 -3.96
CA LEU A 152 32.26 -12.92 -4.03
C LEU A 152 32.81 -13.22 -5.43
N LEU A 153 32.15 -14.11 -6.18
CA LEU A 153 32.48 -14.45 -7.56
C LEU A 153 31.82 -13.53 -8.59
N GLY A 154 31.12 -12.46 -8.16
CA GLY A 154 30.45 -11.50 -9.03
C GLY A 154 29.03 -11.87 -9.46
N ASN A 155 28.51 -13.02 -9.04
CA ASN A 155 27.18 -13.54 -9.39
C ASN A 155 26.22 -13.43 -8.19
N ALA A 156 25.95 -12.20 -7.75
CA ALA A 156 25.08 -11.99 -6.59
C ALA A 156 23.65 -12.50 -6.82
N ARG A 157 23.17 -13.35 -5.92
CA ARG A 157 21.78 -13.86 -5.88
C ARG A 157 21.09 -13.52 -4.57
N GLY A 158 19.76 -13.59 -4.57
CA GLY A 158 18.95 -13.45 -3.36
C GLY A 158 19.16 -14.64 -2.42
N ALA A 159 19.11 -14.38 -1.10
CA ALA A 159 19.31 -15.39 -0.05
C ALA A 159 18.22 -15.39 1.03
N SER A 160 17.09 -14.68 0.79
CA SER A 160 16.01 -14.58 1.77
C SER A 160 14.92 -15.59 1.48
N THR A 161 14.53 -16.35 2.50
CA THR A 161 13.49 -17.40 2.44
C THR A 161 12.07 -16.81 2.39
N ILE A 162 11.09 -17.60 1.99
CA ILE A 162 9.66 -17.21 2.00
C ILE A 162 9.24 -16.78 3.41
N THR A 163 9.64 -17.51 4.45
CA THR A 163 9.32 -17.21 5.85
C THR A 163 9.92 -15.87 6.30
N GLN A 164 11.14 -15.52 5.87
CA GLN A 164 11.73 -14.20 6.15
C GLN A 164 10.97 -13.09 5.45
N GLN A 165 10.58 -13.30 4.18
CA GLN A 165 9.79 -12.33 3.44
C GLN A 165 8.40 -12.14 4.07
N LEU A 166 7.75 -13.22 4.53
CA LEU A 166 6.51 -13.18 5.30
C LEU A 166 6.68 -12.33 6.57
N ALA A 167 7.69 -12.65 7.40
CA ALA A 167 7.94 -11.92 8.63
C ALA A 167 8.14 -10.42 8.37
N LYS A 168 8.93 -10.08 7.36
CA LYS A 168 9.18 -8.69 6.96
C LYS A 168 7.88 -7.94 6.61
N ASN A 169 6.97 -8.58 5.89
CA ASN A 169 5.70 -8.00 5.44
C ASN A 169 4.68 -7.94 6.58
N LEU A 170 4.46 -9.04 7.29
CA LEU A 170 3.48 -9.16 8.39
C LEU A 170 3.74 -8.13 9.49
N PHE A 171 5.01 -7.95 9.87
CA PHE A 171 5.41 -7.04 10.93
C PHE A 171 5.75 -5.62 10.45
N LYS A 172 5.58 -5.31 9.16
CA LYS A 172 5.97 -4.02 8.56
C LYS A 172 7.34 -3.54 9.05
N MET A 173 8.33 -4.45 9.09
CA MET A 173 9.57 -4.30 9.90
C MET A 173 10.36 -3.03 9.61
N ARG A 174 10.27 -2.50 8.39
CA ARG A 174 10.95 -1.26 7.98
C ARG A 174 10.34 0.01 8.57
N SER A 175 9.05 -0.02 8.92
CA SER A 175 8.31 1.12 9.44
C SER A 175 8.18 1.06 10.95
N THR A 176 7.62 -0.03 11.49
CA THR A 176 7.19 -0.10 12.90
C THR A 176 8.35 -0.31 13.87
N TYR A 177 9.33 -1.14 13.52
CA TYR A 177 10.35 -1.63 14.47
C TYR A 177 11.71 -0.93 14.32
N ASN A 178 11.72 0.28 13.73
CA ASN A 178 12.92 1.05 13.42
C ASN A 178 13.26 2.14 14.47
N ASN A 179 12.76 2.02 15.69
CA ASN A 179 12.77 3.13 16.67
C ASN A 179 13.97 3.10 17.63
N GLY A 180 14.87 2.11 17.51
CA GLY A 180 16.05 1.98 18.38
C GLY A 180 17.14 3.01 18.10
N ILE A 181 17.95 3.35 19.11
CA ILE A 181 19.06 4.32 19.00
C ILE A 181 20.05 3.90 17.91
N LEU A 182 20.41 2.61 17.84
CA LEU A 182 21.36 2.09 16.85
C LEU A 182 20.77 1.98 15.44
N CYS A 183 19.44 2.06 15.30
CA CYS A 183 18.78 2.10 14.00
C CYS A 183 18.94 3.46 13.28
N LYS A 184 19.49 4.48 13.96
CA LYS A 184 19.85 5.77 13.37
C LYS A 184 21.15 5.73 12.56
N VAL A 185 22.00 4.72 12.78
CA VAL A 185 23.28 4.58 12.09
C VAL A 185 23.08 3.84 10.74
N PRO A 186 23.46 4.44 9.60
CA PRO A 186 23.38 3.79 8.30
C PRO A 186 24.16 2.46 8.28
N GLY A 187 23.62 1.42 7.63
CA GLY A 187 24.21 0.09 7.57
C GLY A 187 23.92 -0.79 8.78
N VAL A 188 24.12 -0.28 10.01
CA VAL A 188 23.81 -1.00 11.26
C VAL A 188 22.30 -1.31 11.34
N LYS A 189 21.46 -0.34 10.96
CA LYS A 189 20.01 -0.52 10.82
C LYS A 189 19.65 -1.77 9.99
N THR A 190 20.30 -1.96 8.86
CA THR A 190 20.00 -3.07 7.94
C THR A 190 20.32 -4.42 8.58
N LEU A 191 21.44 -4.51 9.32
CA LEU A 191 21.82 -5.71 10.05
C LEU A 191 20.84 -6.03 11.18
N ILE A 192 20.43 -5.01 11.96
CA ILE A 192 19.45 -5.17 13.05
C ILE A 192 18.12 -5.69 12.48
N ILE A 193 17.60 -5.06 11.42
CA ILE A 193 16.37 -5.50 10.77
C ILE A 193 16.51 -6.94 10.27
N LYS A 194 17.66 -7.31 9.69
CA LYS A 194 17.87 -8.67 9.17
C LYS A 194 17.89 -9.72 10.29
N VAL A 195 18.47 -9.40 11.44
CA VAL A 195 18.41 -10.28 12.62
C VAL A 195 16.98 -10.40 13.15
N LYS A 196 16.22 -9.30 13.20
CA LYS A 196 14.80 -9.33 13.58
C LYS A 196 13.97 -10.20 12.60
N GLU A 197 14.22 -10.11 11.30
CA GLU A 197 13.63 -10.98 10.28
C GLU A 197 13.94 -12.46 10.56
N TRP A 198 15.18 -12.80 10.90
CA TRP A 198 15.57 -14.19 11.23
C TRP A 198 14.89 -14.73 12.49
N ASN A 199 14.89 -13.95 13.58
CA ASN A 199 14.24 -14.37 14.82
C ASN A 199 12.73 -14.54 14.64
N ALA A 200 12.09 -13.62 13.91
CA ALA A 200 10.66 -13.71 13.61
C ALA A 200 10.34 -14.90 12.70
N ALA A 201 11.12 -15.14 11.65
CA ALA A 201 10.95 -16.30 10.77
C ALA A 201 11.06 -17.62 11.55
N LYS A 202 12.04 -17.72 12.46
CA LYS A 202 12.17 -18.91 13.32
C LYS A 202 10.93 -19.10 14.22
N ARG A 203 10.44 -18.04 14.85
CA ARG A 203 9.24 -18.09 15.70
C ARG A 203 7.96 -18.45 14.92
N ILE A 204 7.87 -18.05 13.65
CA ILE A 204 6.77 -18.45 12.75
C ILE A 204 6.84 -19.95 12.49
N GLU A 205 8.02 -20.47 12.13
CA GLU A 205 8.21 -21.89 11.80
C GLU A 205 8.10 -22.84 13.00
N GLU A 206 8.29 -22.32 14.21
CA GLU A 206 8.03 -23.07 15.45
C GLU A 206 6.52 -23.23 15.75
N ARG A 207 5.65 -22.44 15.11
CA ARG A 207 4.21 -22.38 15.41
C ARG A 207 3.31 -22.80 14.26
N PHE A 208 3.76 -22.62 13.03
CA PHE A 208 2.98 -22.87 11.81
C PHE A 208 3.66 -23.90 10.93
N THR A 209 2.83 -24.72 10.29
CA THR A 209 3.27 -25.66 9.27
C THR A 209 3.68 -24.94 7.99
N LYS A 210 4.43 -25.62 7.12
CA LYS A 210 4.90 -25.06 5.84
C LYS A 210 3.75 -24.59 4.94
N LEU A 211 2.64 -25.34 4.92
CA LEU A 211 1.47 -24.98 4.12
C LEU A 211 0.75 -23.74 4.68
N GLU A 212 0.64 -23.61 6.00
CA GLU A 212 0.10 -22.41 6.65
C GLU A 212 0.98 -21.18 6.36
N ILE A 213 2.31 -21.35 6.37
CA ILE A 213 3.25 -20.27 6.02
C ILE A 213 3.05 -19.83 4.57
N LEU A 214 2.90 -20.76 3.62
CA LEU A 214 2.63 -20.43 2.21
C LEU A 214 1.29 -19.70 2.07
N LYS A 215 0.24 -20.16 2.76
CA LYS A 215 -1.07 -19.50 2.83
C LYS A 215 -0.93 -18.06 3.34
N MET A 216 -0.29 -17.87 4.49
CA MET A 216 -0.08 -16.55 5.08
C MET A 216 0.73 -15.64 4.15
N TYR A 217 1.78 -16.17 3.53
CA TYR A 217 2.62 -15.44 2.58
C TYR A 217 1.82 -14.97 1.36
N LEU A 218 1.11 -15.89 0.70
CA LEU A 218 0.33 -15.59 -0.50
C LEU A 218 -0.86 -14.67 -0.21
N ASN A 219 -1.40 -14.62 1.01
CA ASN A 219 -2.44 -13.67 1.38
C ASN A 219 -1.90 -12.28 1.78
N THR A 220 -0.60 -12.16 2.09
CA THR A 220 -0.01 -10.93 2.62
C THR A 220 0.83 -10.17 1.58
N VAL A 221 1.48 -10.88 0.65
CA VAL A 221 2.50 -10.29 -0.22
C VAL A 221 1.91 -9.33 -1.26
N TYR A 222 2.64 -8.25 -1.55
CA TYR A 222 2.22 -7.23 -2.53
C TYR A 222 2.71 -7.58 -3.93
N PHE A 223 1.79 -7.62 -4.90
CA PHE A 223 2.06 -7.96 -6.30
C PHE A 223 2.07 -6.74 -7.24
N GLY A 224 2.08 -5.51 -6.72
CA GLY A 224 1.95 -4.31 -7.56
C GLY A 224 0.49 -3.98 -7.89
N SER A 225 0.25 -2.79 -8.46
CA SER A 225 -1.08 -2.38 -8.95
C SER A 225 -2.19 -2.44 -7.89
N ASN A 226 -1.87 -2.13 -6.63
CA ASN A 226 -2.75 -2.26 -5.45
C ASN A 226 -3.26 -3.69 -5.16
N ALA A 227 -2.67 -4.71 -5.79
CA ALA A 227 -3.00 -6.10 -5.54
C ALA A 227 -2.18 -6.66 -4.36
N TYR A 228 -2.83 -6.77 -3.20
CA TYR A 228 -2.26 -7.38 -2.00
C TYR A 228 -2.86 -8.77 -1.80
N GLY A 229 -1.99 -9.77 -1.81
CA GLY A 229 -2.38 -11.16 -1.79
C GLY A 229 -2.74 -11.73 -3.17
N ILE A 230 -2.72 -13.06 -3.27
CA ILE A 230 -2.80 -13.79 -4.53
C ILE A 230 -4.19 -13.69 -5.18
N LYS A 231 -5.26 -13.60 -4.38
CA LYS A 231 -6.62 -13.42 -4.89
C LYS A 231 -6.77 -12.12 -5.66
N ALA A 232 -6.30 -11.03 -5.04
CA ALA A 232 -6.29 -9.72 -5.66
C ALA A 232 -5.41 -9.71 -6.90
N ALA A 233 -4.25 -10.38 -6.88
CA ALA A 233 -3.36 -10.47 -8.05
C ALA A 233 -3.99 -11.26 -9.22
N ALA A 234 -4.56 -12.45 -8.96
CA ALA A 234 -5.23 -13.27 -9.96
C ALA A 234 -6.40 -12.51 -10.61
N LYS A 235 -7.18 -11.79 -9.80
CA LYS A 235 -8.26 -10.93 -10.28
C LYS A 235 -7.73 -9.74 -11.08
N THR A 236 -6.69 -9.08 -10.58
CA THR A 236 -6.15 -7.84 -11.17
C THR A 236 -5.47 -8.09 -12.51
N TYR A 237 -4.68 -9.14 -12.66
CA TYR A 237 -3.89 -9.37 -13.86
C TYR A 237 -4.60 -10.24 -14.90
N PHE A 238 -5.50 -11.14 -14.47
CA PHE A 238 -6.11 -12.14 -15.35
C PHE A 238 -7.63 -12.27 -15.20
N ASN A 239 -8.26 -11.49 -14.32
CA ASN A 239 -9.68 -11.59 -14.01
C ASN A 239 -10.14 -13.03 -13.67
N THR A 240 -9.29 -13.79 -12.96
CA THR A 240 -9.52 -15.20 -12.60
C THR A 240 -9.38 -15.44 -11.10
N THR A 241 -9.50 -16.70 -10.65
CA THR A 241 -9.26 -17.12 -9.27
C THR A 241 -7.88 -17.78 -9.13
N PRO A 242 -7.26 -17.77 -7.92
CA PRO A 242 -5.97 -18.43 -7.70
C PRO A 242 -5.95 -19.91 -8.11
N LYS A 243 -7.05 -20.64 -7.87
CA LYS A 243 -7.17 -22.06 -8.26
C LYS A 243 -7.06 -22.33 -9.76
N LYS A 244 -7.36 -21.33 -10.60
CA LYS A 244 -7.40 -21.45 -12.06
C LYS A 244 -6.13 -20.93 -12.74
N LEU A 245 -5.12 -20.54 -11.97
CA LEU A 245 -3.87 -20.04 -12.53
C LEU A 245 -3.08 -21.20 -13.14
N ASN A 246 -2.68 -21.04 -14.40
CA ASN A 246 -1.79 -21.99 -15.07
C ASN A 246 -0.30 -21.64 -14.82
N TRP A 247 0.62 -22.45 -15.35
CA TRP A 247 2.07 -22.22 -15.24
C TRP A 247 2.52 -20.83 -15.72
N GLU A 248 1.99 -20.35 -16.84
CA GLU A 248 2.41 -19.07 -17.42
C GLU A 248 1.94 -17.88 -16.58
N GLN A 249 0.68 -17.92 -16.14
CA GLN A 249 0.09 -16.92 -15.25
C GLN A 249 0.77 -16.93 -13.87
N SER A 250 1.11 -18.11 -13.36
CA SER A 250 1.89 -18.28 -12.13
C SER A 250 3.27 -17.67 -12.27
N ALA A 251 4.01 -17.98 -13.35
CA ALA A 251 5.31 -17.39 -13.62
C ALA A 251 5.24 -15.85 -13.76
N CYS A 252 4.16 -15.32 -14.34
CA CYS A 252 3.91 -13.88 -14.38
C CYS A 252 3.77 -13.28 -12.98
N ILE A 253 2.89 -13.83 -12.15
CA ILE A 253 2.59 -13.30 -10.82
C ILE A 253 3.80 -13.44 -9.88
N ILE A 254 4.42 -14.61 -9.83
CA ILE A 254 5.61 -14.86 -9.00
C ILE A 254 6.79 -14.01 -9.49
N GLY A 255 6.91 -13.78 -10.80
CA GLY A 255 7.93 -12.88 -11.36
C GLY A 255 7.87 -11.44 -10.82
N LEU A 256 6.70 -10.98 -10.37
CA LEU A 256 6.52 -9.65 -9.79
C LEU A 256 7.18 -9.51 -8.41
N LEU A 257 7.33 -10.60 -7.65
CA LEU A 257 7.86 -10.57 -6.29
C LEU A 257 9.28 -10.03 -6.22
N LYS A 258 10.09 -10.31 -7.25
CA LYS A 258 11.46 -9.79 -7.37
C LYS A 258 11.49 -8.25 -7.47
N ALA A 259 10.58 -7.66 -8.25
CA ALA A 259 10.45 -6.21 -8.43
C ALA A 259 9.13 -5.84 -9.10
N THR A 260 8.12 -5.48 -8.31
CA THR A 260 6.72 -5.30 -8.74
C THR A 260 6.52 -4.23 -9.81
N THR A 261 7.35 -3.18 -9.82
CA THR A 261 7.32 -2.13 -10.85
C THR A 261 8.07 -2.54 -12.11
N TYR A 262 9.29 -3.08 -11.96
CA TYR A 262 10.18 -3.38 -13.09
C TYR A 262 9.66 -4.54 -13.95
N TYR A 263 9.08 -5.56 -13.32
CA TYR A 263 8.48 -6.72 -13.99
C TYR A 263 6.96 -6.60 -14.19
N ASN A 264 6.37 -5.42 -14.00
CA ASN A 264 4.93 -5.22 -14.19
C ASN A 264 4.53 -5.51 -15.66
N PRO A 265 3.60 -6.45 -15.94
CA PRO A 265 3.25 -6.84 -17.31
C PRO A 265 2.53 -5.74 -18.11
N VAL A 266 1.89 -4.78 -17.43
CA VAL A 266 1.21 -3.65 -18.09
C VAL A 266 2.21 -2.55 -18.44
N ARG A 267 3.11 -2.23 -17.50
CA ARG A 267 4.08 -1.12 -17.68
C ARG A 267 5.31 -1.54 -18.48
N ASN A 268 5.80 -2.77 -18.27
CA ASN A 268 7.06 -3.29 -18.78
C ASN A 268 6.87 -4.73 -19.31
N PRO A 269 6.09 -4.92 -20.39
CA PRO A 269 5.73 -6.25 -20.91
C PRO A 269 6.96 -7.09 -21.30
N GLU A 270 7.96 -6.50 -21.94
CA GLU A 270 9.19 -7.20 -22.36
C GLU A 270 10.00 -7.73 -21.17
N ASN A 271 10.13 -6.93 -20.09
CA ASN A 271 10.82 -7.36 -18.88
C ASN A 271 10.08 -8.51 -18.21
N ASN A 272 8.75 -8.42 -18.16
CA ASN A 272 7.92 -9.48 -17.61
C ASN A 272 8.11 -10.77 -18.42
N GLU A 273 8.02 -10.71 -19.74
CA GLU A 273 8.19 -11.88 -20.63
C GLU A 273 9.54 -12.57 -20.39
N ARG A 274 10.65 -11.81 -20.36
CA ARG A 274 11.98 -12.36 -20.06
C ARG A 274 12.02 -13.05 -18.70
N ARG A 275 11.41 -12.44 -17.68
CA ARG A 275 11.36 -13.02 -16.33
C ARG A 275 10.54 -14.30 -16.27
N ARG A 276 9.37 -14.33 -16.93
CA ARG A 276 8.54 -15.54 -17.01
C ARG A 276 9.30 -16.69 -17.66
N ARG A 277 9.98 -16.42 -18.78
CA ARG A 277 10.79 -17.43 -19.48
C ARG A 277 11.88 -18.02 -18.58
N ILE A 278 12.58 -17.19 -17.80
CA ILE A 278 13.56 -17.66 -16.81
C ILE A 278 12.90 -18.57 -15.77
N ILE A 279 11.74 -18.18 -15.24
CA ILE A 279 11.01 -18.97 -14.23
C ILE A 279 10.58 -20.32 -14.81
N ILE A 280 9.97 -20.33 -16.00
CA ILE A 280 9.52 -21.56 -16.66
C ILE A 280 10.71 -22.49 -16.96
N ASN A 281 11.83 -21.95 -17.46
CA ASN A 281 13.05 -22.74 -17.68
C ASN A 281 13.63 -23.31 -16.38
N ASN A 282 13.57 -22.56 -15.28
CA ASN A 282 13.96 -23.07 -13.97
C ASN A 282 13.08 -24.27 -13.56
N LEU A 283 11.77 -24.21 -13.81
CA LEU A 283 10.86 -25.34 -13.53
C LEU A 283 11.22 -26.60 -14.32
N VAL A 284 11.65 -26.47 -15.58
CA VAL A 284 12.19 -27.60 -16.36
C VAL A 284 13.45 -28.17 -15.69
N SER A 285 14.38 -27.30 -15.28
CA SER A 285 15.65 -27.73 -14.67
C SER A 285 15.45 -28.49 -13.35
N HIS A 286 14.38 -28.17 -12.61
CA HIS A 286 13.97 -28.88 -11.39
C HIS A 286 13.03 -30.06 -11.67
N LYS A 287 12.78 -30.41 -12.94
CA LYS A 287 11.90 -31.50 -13.38
C LYS A 287 10.44 -31.37 -12.92
N MET A 288 9.96 -30.14 -12.73
CA MET A 288 8.56 -29.86 -12.38
C MET A 288 7.64 -29.87 -13.61
N ILE A 289 8.20 -29.51 -14.78
CA ILE A 289 7.55 -29.62 -16.08
C ILE A 289 8.52 -30.25 -17.09
N THR A 290 7.98 -30.89 -18.12
CA THR A 290 8.76 -31.45 -19.23
C THR A 290 9.22 -30.35 -20.19
N GLN A 291 10.26 -30.62 -20.98
CA GLN A 291 10.70 -29.69 -22.03
C GLN A 291 9.58 -29.45 -23.05
N GLU A 292 8.82 -30.49 -23.40
CA GLU A 292 7.67 -30.39 -24.31
C GLU A 292 6.57 -29.46 -23.76
N GLN A 293 6.26 -29.57 -22.46
CA GLN A 293 5.33 -28.63 -21.80
C GLN A 293 5.87 -27.21 -21.80
N CYS A 294 7.16 -27.00 -21.54
CA CYS A 294 7.79 -25.69 -21.60
C CYS A 294 7.66 -25.06 -22.99
N ASP A 295 8.00 -25.80 -24.04
CA ASP A 295 7.92 -25.33 -25.42
C ASP A 295 6.47 -25.00 -25.81
N SER A 296 5.52 -25.82 -25.39
CA SER A 296 4.08 -25.56 -25.59
C SER A 296 3.61 -24.31 -24.85
N ILE A 297 4.05 -24.07 -23.61
CA ILE A 297 3.66 -22.89 -22.83
C ILE A 297 4.23 -21.62 -23.47
N LEU A 298 5.50 -21.65 -23.89
CA LEU A 298 6.17 -20.49 -24.48
C LEU A 298 5.69 -20.15 -25.89
N ALA A 299 5.07 -21.11 -26.60
CA ALA A 299 4.52 -20.90 -27.94
C ALA A 299 3.16 -20.16 -27.93
N VAL A 300 2.41 -20.20 -26.83
CA VAL A 300 1.10 -19.56 -26.73
C VAL A 300 1.26 -18.05 -26.49
N PRO A 301 0.60 -17.18 -27.29
CA PRO A 301 0.61 -15.74 -27.03
C PRO A 301 0.02 -15.41 -25.66
N PHE A 302 0.81 -14.72 -24.83
CA PHE A 302 0.39 -14.35 -23.49
C PHE A 302 -0.74 -13.32 -23.50
N SER A 303 -1.89 -13.70 -22.93
CA SER A 303 -3.04 -12.82 -22.80
C SER A 303 -3.17 -12.27 -21.39
N LEU A 304 -3.16 -10.94 -21.27
CA LEU A 304 -3.40 -10.22 -20.02
C LEU A 304 -4.85 -9.70 -20.00
N ASN A 305 -5.55 -9.88 -18.88
CA ASN A 305 -6.88 -9.29 -18.65
C ASN A 305 -6.80 -8.38 -17.42
N PHE A 306 -6.16 -7.23 -17.60
CA PHE A 306 -5.81 -6.34 -16.51
C PHE A 306 -6.97 -5.44 -16.10
N LYS A 307 -7.40 -5.55 -14.83
CA LYS A 307 -8.38 -4.67 -14.20
C LYS A 307 -8.02 -4.48 -12.72
N SER A 308 -7.43 -3.32 -12.39
CA SER A 308 -7.13 -2.96 -11.00
C SER A 308 -8.40 -2.45 -10.31
N GLU A 309 -8.74 -3.04 -9.17
CA GLU A 309 -9.81 -2.53 -8.31
C GLU A 309 -9.34 -1.29 -7.55
N SER A 310 -10.17 -0.25 -7.53
CA SER A 310 -9.91 1.03 -6.88
C SER A 310 -10.96 1.30 -5.81
N ASN A 311 -10.60 2.07 -4.78
CA ASN A 311 -11.60 2.64 -3.85
C ASN A 311 -12.62 3.53 -4.60
N LEU A 312 -12.30 3.97 -5.83
CA LEU A 312 -13.19 4.75 -6.69
C LEU A 312 -14.14 3.89 -7.54
N ASP A 313 -14.07 2.56 -7.43
CA ASP A 313 -15.01 1.68 -8.12
C ASP A 313 -16.35 1.65 -7.38
N GLY A 314 -17.45 1.63 -8.12
CA GLY A 314 -18.81 1.60 -7.56
C GLY A 314 -19.61 2.87 -7.87
N ILE A 315 -20.71 3.06 -7.17
CA ILE A 315 -21.61 4.23 -7.30
C ILE A 315 -21.50 5.12 -6.05
N ALA A 316 -22.13 6.29 -6.07
CA ALA A 316 -22.27 7.16 -4.89
C ALA A 316 -20.94 7.61 -4.26
N LEU A 317 -19.90 7.89 -5.06
CA LEU A 317 -18.56 8.20 -4.56
C LEU A 317 -18.53 9.35 -3.53
N TYR A 318 -19.26 10.44 -3.80
CA TYR A 318 -19.38 11.55 -2.87
C TYR A 318 -20.04 11.16 -1.55
N PHE A 319 -21.09 10.34 -1.60
CA PHE A 319 -21.75 9.84 -0.40
C PHE A 319 -20.84 8.93 0.41
N ARG A 320 -20.07 8.07 -0.27
CA ARG A 320 -19.08 7.20 0.37
C ARG A 320 -18.01 8.01 1.09
N ASP A 321 -17.54 9.10 0.52
CA ASP A 321 -16.62 9.99 1.23
C ASP A 321 -17.29 10.61 2.46
N ALA A 322 -18.54 11.09 2.33
CA ALA A 322 -19.30 11.64 3.45
C ALA A 322 -19.47 10.61 4.58
N VAL A 323 -19.85 9.38 4.26
CA VAL A 323 -19.96 8.25 5.21
C VAL A 323 -18.62 7.95 5.87
N SER A 324 -17.52 7.95 5.12
CA SER A 324 -16.19 7.68 5.69
C SER A 324 -15.77 8.75 6.70
N ASN A 325 -16.10 10.02 6.42
CA ASN A 325 -15.81 11.13 7.34
C ASN A 325 -16.69 11.07 8.58
N GLU A 326 -17.97 10.71 8.44
CA GLU A 326 -18.91 10.55 9.55
C GLU A 326 -18.51 9.39 10.47
N LEU A 327 -18.12 8.24 9.89
CA LEU A 327 -17.71 7.06 10.66
C LEU A 327 -16.37 7.23 11.37
N GLN A 328 -15.57 8.23 11.03
CA GLN A 328 -14.22 8.39 11.57
C GLN A 328 -14.24 8.56 13.10
N GLU A 329 -15.15 9.37 13.63
CA GLU A 329 -15.29 9.59 15.07
C GLU A 329 -15.68 8.29 15.80
N TRP A 330 -16.68 7.57 15.27
CA TRP A 330 -17.09 6.28 15.82
C TRP A 330 -15.97 5.23 15.78
N CYS A 331 -15.21 5.19 14.69
CA CYS A 331 -14.06 4.29 14.53
C CYS A 331 -12.99 4.57 15.59
N ASP A 332 -12.67 5.85 15.81
CA ASP A 332 -11.68 6.28 16.81
C ASP A 332 -12.14 5.93 18.23
N GLU A 333 -13.42 6.13 18.56
CA GLU A 333 -14.00 5.79 19.87
C GLU A 333 -14.01 4.28 20.15
N ASN A 334 -14.21 3.47 19.13
CA ASN A 334 -14.32 2.01 19.27
C ASN A 334 -12.98 1.28 19.01
N ASN A 335 -11.90 2.03 18.74
CA ASN A 335 -10.59 1.48 18.38
C ASN A 335 -10.68 0.50 17.20
N VAL A 336 -11.46 0.87 16.19
CA VAL A 336 -11.69 0.12 14.95
C VAL A 336 -11.14 0.93 13.78
N ASN A 337 -10.50 0.29 12.82
CA ASN A 337 -10.00 0.93 11.61
C ASN A 337 -10.90 0.63 10.40
N LEU A 338 -11.55 1.68 9.89
CA LEU A 338 -12.43 1.63 8.72
C LEU A 338 -11.80 0.95 7.48
N TYR A 339 -10.49 1.00 7.32
CA TYR A 339 -9.81 0.53 6.11
C TYR A 339 -9.15 -0.84 6.26
N THR A 340 -9.16 -1.43 7.46
CA THR A 340 -8.45 -2.70 7.73
C THR A 340 -9.25 -3.74 8.50
N ASP A 341 -10.34 -3.37 9.15
CA ASP A 341 -11.01 -4.26 10.11
C ASP A 341 -12.27 -4.93 9.54
N GLY A 342 -12.49 -4.86 8.21
CA GLY A 342 -13.51 -5.66 7.53
C GLY A 342 -14.96 -5.32 7.89
N LEU A 343 -15.27 -4.06 8.20
CA LEU A 343 -16.61 -3.64 8.60
C LEU A 343 -17.65 -3.89 7.51
N LYS A 344 -18.88 -4.22 7.91
CA LYS A 344 -20.06 -4.26 7.03
C LYS A 344 -20.93 -3.05 7.34
N ILE A 345 -20.90 -2.06 6.45
CA ILE A 345 -21.54 -0.76 6.63
C ILE A 345 -22.83 -0.77 5.81
N TYR A 346 -23.98 -0.65 6.47
CA TYR A 346 -25.28 -0.54 5.81
C TYR A 346 -25.73 0.91 5.82
N THR A 347 -26.14 1.42 4.67
CA THR A 347 -26.50 2.83 4.49
C THR A 347 -27.92 3.00 3.97
N SER A 348 -28.42 4.23 4.02
CA SER A 348 -29.78 4.54 3.59
C SER A 348 -29.95 4.81 2.10
N ILE A 349 -28.85 4.92 1.33
CA ILE A 349 -28.94 5.13 -0.11
C ILE A 349 -29.63 3.95 -0.77
N ASP A 350 -30.55 4.20 -1.69
CA ASP A 350 -31.10 3.17 -2.59
C ASP A 350 -30.27 3.17 -3.89
N SER A 351 -29.73 2.01 -4.26
CA SER A 351 -28.81 1.91 -5.40
C SER A 351 -29.45 2.32 -6.73
N ARG A 352 -30.77 2.09 -6.88
CA ARG A 352 -31.54 2.41 -8.08
C ARG A 352 -31.80 3.91 -8.15
N MET A 353 -32.23 4.52 -7.03
CA MET A 353 -32.44 5.96 -6.93
C MET A 353 -31.15 6.72 -7.17
N GLN A 354 -30.03 6.26 -6.58
CA GLN A 354 -28.71 6.84 -6.81
C GLN A 354 -28.34 6.84 -8.29
N ARG A 355 -28.54 5.71 -8.98
CA ARG A 355 -28.21 5.61 -10.40
C ARG A 355 -29.04 6.56 -11.26
N TYR A 356 -30.33 6.72 -10.94
CA TYR A 356 -31.19 7.69 -11.62
C TYR A 356 -30.76 9.13 -11.33
N ALA A 357 -30.36 9.45 -10.09
CA ALA A 357 -29.88 10.76 -9.72
C ALA A 357 -28.60 11.15 -10.49
N GLU A 358 -27.61 10.25 -10.55
CA GLU A 358 -26.36 10.47 -11.31
C GLU A 358 -26.64 10.67 -12.80
N GLN A 359 -27.53 9.87 -13.39
CA GLN A 359 -27.94 10.01 -14.80
C GLN A 359 -28.67 11.33 -15.06
N ALA A 360 -29.59 11.72 -14.19
CA ALA A 360 -30.34 12.96 -14.31
C ALA A 360 -29.42 14.19 -14.19
N VAL A 361 -28.51 14.18 -13.22
CA VAL A 361 -27.50 15.22 -13.05
C VAL A 361 -26.59 15.31 -14.27
N SER A 362 -26.02 14.19 -14.73
CA SER A 362 -25.13 14.16 -15.89
C SER A 362 -25.80 14.74 -17.14
N LYS A 363 -27.02 14.28 -17.44
CA LYS A 363 -27.81 14.75 -18.58
C LYS A 363 -28.11 16.25 -18.48
N GLN A 364 -28.65 16.70 -17.33
CA GLN A 364 -29.07 18.09 -17.18
C GLN A 364 -27.87 19.04 -17.16
N MET A 365 -26.75 18.63 -16.57
CA MET A 365 -25.54 19.44 -16.51
C MET A 365 -24.86 19.53 -17.86
N GLU A 366 -24.90 18.49 -18.71
CA GLU A 366 -24.43 18.60 -20.09
C GLU A 366 -25.23 19.66 -20.87
N GLU A 367 -26.56 19.66 -20.77
CA GLU A 367 -27.41 20.65 -21.43
C GLU A 367 -27.17 22.06 -20.90
N ASN A 368 -27.06 22.22 -19.58
CA ASN A 368 -26.76 23.50 -18.94
C ASN A 368 -25.39 24.01 -19.37
N GLN A 369 -24.39 23.12 -19.47
CA GLN A 369 -23.05 23.49 -19.91
C GLN A 369 -23.05 23.96 -21.37
N LYS A 370 -23.82 23.32 -22.26
CA LYS A 370 -24.00 23.78 -23.66
C LYS A 370 -24.61 25.18 -23.71
N ARG A 371 -25.67 25.43 -22.91
CA ARG A 371 -26.30 26.75 -22.81
C ARG A 371 -25.33 27.80 -22.26
N PHE A 372 -24.55 27.44 -21.24
CA PHE A 372 -23.52 28.30 -20.66
C PHE A 372 -22.47 28.70 -21.69
N PHE A 373 -21.90 27.75 -22.43
CA PHE A 373 -20.93 28.05 -23.48
C PHE A 373 -21.53 28.86 -24.63
N LYS A 374 -22.79 28.60 -25.01
CA LYS A 374 -23.50 29.39 -26.03
C LYS A 374 -23.68 30.84 -25.58
N ASN A 375 -24.06 31.06 -24.32
CA ASN A 375 -24.30 32.40 -23.78
C ASN A 375 -23.01 33.21 -23.65
N TRP A 376 -21.95 32.62 -23.12
CA TRP A 376 -20.67 33.31 -22.96
C TRP A 376 -19.85 33.41 -24.24
N GLY A 377 -20.00 32.46 -25.17
CA GLY A 377 -19.27 32.44 -26.44
C GLY A 377 -17.76 32.56 -26.23
N LYS A 378 -17.17 33.63 -26.79
CA LYS A 378 -15.72 33.94 -26.64
C LYS A 378 -15.40 34.77 -25.39
N GLN A 379 -16.42 35.24 -24.65
CA GLN A 379 -16.24 36.06 -23.47
C GLN A 379 -15.90 35.21 -22.25
N ASN A 380 -15.19 35.81 -21.30
CA ASN A 380 -14.83 35.16 -20.06
C ASN A 380 -15.91 35.38 -18.97
N PRO A 381 -16.27 34.32 -18.21
CA PRO A 381 -17.35 34.39 -17.22
C PRO A 381 -16.96 35.03 -15.89
N TRP A 382 -15.66 35.20 -15.60
CA TRP A 382 -15.16 35.84 -14.38
C TRP A 382 -15.27 37.37 -14.49
N ARG A 383 -16.39 37.91 -14.03
CA ARG A 383 -16.69 39.34 -14.05
C ARG A 383 -17.03 39.87 -12.67
N ASP A 384 -16.68 41.12 -12.42
CA ASP A 384 -17.05 41.82 -11.21
C ASP A 384 -18.55 42.21 -11.19
N ARG A 385 -18.98 42.87 -10.11
CA ARG A 385 -20.37 43.35 -9.95
C ARG A 385 -20.80 44.34 -11.03
N ASN A 386 -19.84 45.00 -11.70
CA ASN A 386 -20.07 45.97 -12.78
C ASN A 386 -19.94 45.33 -14.18
N LYS A 387 -19.89 43.99 -14.26
CA LYS A 387 -19.73 43.22 -15.50
C LYS A 387 -18.37 43.43 -16.21
N LYS A 388 -17.36 43.95 -15.51
CA LYS A 388 -15.99 44.07 -16.03
C LYS A 388 -15.22 42.79 -15.78
N GLU A 389 -14.41 42.36 -16.74
CA GLU A 389 -13.60 41.15 -16.61
C GLU A 389 -12.55 41.29 -15.49
N MET A 390 -12.47 40.26 -14.65
CA MET A 390 -11.46 40.15 -13.59
C MET A 390 -10.15 39.60 -14.16
N THR A 391 -9.27 40.49 -14.63
CA THR A 391 -8.04 40.09 -15.33
C THR A 391 -7.05 39.30 -14.46
N THR A 392 -7.08 39.47 -13.13
CA THR A 392 -6.20 38.76 -12.19
C THR A 392 -6.74 37.40 -11.78
N PHE A 393 -8.00 37.05 -12.09
CA PHE A 393 -8.65 35.84 -11.57
C PHE A 393 -7.88 34.55 -11.89
N ILE A 394 -7.42 34.39 -13.13
CA ILE A 394 -6.66 33.20 -13.54
C ILE A 394 -5.28 33.17 -12.85
N ASP A 395 -4.64 34.33 -12.71
CA ASP A 395 -3.34 34.48 -12.05
C ASP A 395 -3.41 34.13 -10.57
N GLU A 396 -4.45 34.59 -9.88
CA GLU A 396 -4.72 34.28 -8.48
C GLU A 396 -5.07 32.80 -8.32
N THR A 397 -5.90 32.27 -9.21
CA THR A 397 -6.34 30.86 -9.17
C THR A 397 -5.15 29.92 -9.37
N ILE A 398 -4.27 30.16 -10.36
CA ILE A 398 -3.13 29.27 -10.62
C ILE A 398 -2.16 29.23 -9.42
N ARG A 399 -1.98 30.33 -8.69
CA ARG A 399 -1.11 30.41 -7.50
C ARG A 399 -1.57 29.52 -6.36
N THR A 400 -2.86 29.20 -6.28
CA THR A 400 -3.39 28.28 -5.26
C THR A 400 -3.02 26.82 -5.53
N THR A 401 -2.73 26.48 -6.79
CA THR A 401 -2.48 25.11 -7.23
C THR A 401 -1.16 24.55 -6.69
N SER A 402 -1.12 23.24 -6.46
CA SER A 402 0.10 22.51 -6.07
C SER A 402 1.20 22.62 -7.13
N LEU A 403 0.83 22.62 -8.42
CA LEU A 403 1.75 22.82 -9.54
C LEU A 403 2.49 24.15 -9.41
N TYR A 404 1.78 25.26 -9.22
CA TYR A 404 2.43 26.56 -9.04
C TYR A 404 3.35 26.58 -7.83
N LYS A 405 2.89 26.06 -6.68
CA LYS A 405 3.70 25.97 -5.46
C LYS A 405 5.01 25.18 -5.69
N SER A 406 4.94 24.08 -6.44
CA SER A 406 6.11 23.26 -6.79
C SER A 406 7.09 23.99 -7.73
N LEU A 407 6.58 24.70 -8.75
CA LEU A 407 7.39 25.48 -9.68
C LEU A 407 8.01 26.70 -9.00
N SER A 408 7.26 27.36 -8.12
CA SER A 408 7.75 28.47 -7.31
C SER A 408 8.92 28.06 -6.44
N LYS A 409 8.89 26.85 -5.87
CA LYS A 409 10.03 26.30 -5.11
C LYS A 409 11.21 25.93 -6.00
N LYS A 410 10.94 25.45 -7.23
CA LYS A 410 11.99 25.04 -8.19
C LYS A 410 12.76 26.23 -8.77
N TYR A 411 12.09 27.36 -8.97
CA TYR A 411 12.64 28.55 -9.63
C TYR A 411 12.79 29.74 -8.67
N ASP A 412 12.84 29.51 -7.36
CA ASP A 412 13.01 30.56 -6.32
C ASP A 412 12.04 31.75 -6.46
N GLY A 413 10.81 31.46 -6.87
CA GLY A 413 9.76 32.49 -7.07
C GLY A 413 9.91 33.34 -8.33
N ASN A 414 10.86 33.04 -9.23
CA ASN A 414 11.01 33.73 -10.50
C ASN A 414 9.77 33.52 -11.39
N LYS A 415 8.98 34.58 -11.58
CA LYS A 415 7.73 34.54 -12.32
C LYS A 415 7.93 34.12 -13.78
N ASP A 416 8.87 34.70 -14.50
CA ASP A 416 9.02 34.45 -15.94
C ASP A 416 9.30 32.97 -16.23
N SER A 417 10.16 32.34 -15.42
CA SER A 417 10.47 30.91 -15.53
C SER A 417 9.26 30.03 -15.20
N ILE A 418 8.47 30.40 -14.19
CA ILE A 418 7.25 29.70 -13.80
C ILE A 418 6.22 29.77 -14.93
N TYR A 419 5.94 30.98 -15.45
CA TYR A 419 4.95 31.18 -16.51
C TYR A 419 5.39 30.59 -17.84
N ALA A 420 6.70 30.56 -18.14
CA ALA A 420 7.22 29.82 -19.29
C ALA A 420 6.88 28.33 -19.20
N CYS A 421 7.01 27.72 -18.01
CA CYS A 421 6.61 26.33 -17.80
C CYS A 421 5.10 26.13 -17.88
N LEU A 422 4.32 27.02 -17.26
CA LEU A 422 2.86 26.93 -17.22
C LEU A 422 2.21 27.11 -18.59
N ASN A 423 2.83 27.89 -19.48
CA ASN A 423 2.36 28.11 -20.85
C ASN A 423 2.85 27.03 -21.84
N LYS A 424 3.74 26.11 -21.43
CA LYS A 424 4.25 25.07 -22.32
C LYS A 424 3.18 23.98 -22.58
N PRO A 425 2.75 23.76 -23.83
CA PRO A 425 1.79 22.72 -24.14
C PRO A 425 2.36 21.32 -23.88
N HIS A 426 1.54 20.45 -23.29
CA HIS A 426 1.86 19.04 -23.09
C HIS A 426 0.61 18.18 -23.19
N LYS A 427 0.79 16.88 -23.45
CA LYS A 427 -0.31 15.92 -23.52
C LYS A 427 -0.95 15.78 -22.15
N MET A 428 -2.28 15.86 -22.10
CA MET A 428 -3.07 15.66 -20.88
C MET A 428 -4.47 15.15 -21.21
N LYS A 429 -5.17 14.73 -20.16
CA LYS A 429 -6.56 14.25 -20.19
C LYS A 429 -7.47 15.25 -19.50
N ILE A 430 -8.54 15.67 -20.16
CA ILE A 430 -9.55 16.59 -19.61
C ILE A 430 -10.93 15.93 -19.60
N PHE A 431 -11.82 16.43 -18.76
CA PHE A 431 -13.20 15.96 -18.69
C PHE A 431 -13.96 16.23 -19.98
N SER A 432 -14.84 15.31 -20.37
CA SER A 432 -15.81 15.50 -21.46
C SER A 432 -17.12 14.80 -21.17
N TYR A 433 -18.24 15.51 -21.26
CA TYR A 433 -19.57 14.90 -21.11
C TYR A 433 -19.87 13.76 -22.10
N LYS A 434 -19.22 13.74 -23.28
CA LYS A 434 -19.48 12.70 -24.31
C LYS A 434 -18.75 11.38 -24.06
N SER A 435 -17.51 11.45 -23.59
CA SER A 435 -16.60 10.30 -23.48
C SER A 435 -16.07 10.08 -22.06
N GLY A 436 -16.49 10.89 -21.09
CA GLY A 436 -15.90 11.01 -19.75
C GLY A 436 -14.54 11.72 -19.78
N VAL A 437 -13.65 11.26 -20.66
CA VAL A 437 -12.28 11.74 -20.79
C VAL A 437 -11.97 12.08 -22.25
N LYS A 438 -11.21 13.14 -22.47
CA LYS A 438 -10.68 13.54 -23.79
C LYS A 438 -9.18 13.80 -23.70
N ASP A 439 -8.40 13.12 -24.53
CA ASP A 439 -6.99 13.42 -24.73
C ASP A 439 -6.83 14.73 -25.50
N THR A 440 -5.89 15.56 -25.04
CA THR A 440 -5.65 16.88 -25.62
C THR A 440 -4.20 17.34 -25.40
N VAL A 441 -3.76 18.34 -26.16
CA VAL A 441 -2.50 19.04 -25.95
C VAL A 441 -2.81 20.49 -25.61
N MET A 442 -2.53 20.90 -24.37
CA MET A 442 -2.75 22.28 -23.91
C MET A 442 -1.73 22.65 -22.85
N SER A 443 -1.62 23.95 -22.57
CA SER A 443 -0.81 24.45 -21.46
C SER A 443 -1.55 24.27 -20.12
N SER A 444 -0.84 24.31 -18.99
CA SER A 444 -1.47 24.25 -17.67
C SER A 444 -2.43 25.43 -17.44
N LEU A 445 -2.10 26.61 -17.98
CA LEU A 445 -2.96 27.80 -17.89
C LEU A 445 -4.23 27.66 -18.73
N ASP A 446 -4.13 27.10 -19.93
CA ASP A 446 -5.31 26.87 -20.78
C ASP A 446 -6.21 25.78 -20.20
N SER A 447 -5.63 24.75 -19.60
CA SER A 447 -6.35 23.74 -18.83
C SER A 447 -7.12 24.37 -17.68
N LEU A 448 -6.47 25.24 -16.89
CA LEU A 448 -7.14 25.97 -15.82
C LEU A 448 -8.29 26.82 -16.34
N ARG A 449 -8.06 27.62 -17.40
CA ARG A 449 -9.10 28.44 -18.05
C ARG A 449 -10.28 27.62 -18.56
N HIS A 450 -10.03 26.38 -18.99
CA HIS A 450 -11.07 25.47 -19.43
C HIS A 450 -11.86 24.92 -18.23
N MET A 451 -11.17 24.45 -17.19
CA MET A 451 -11.77 23.83 -16.00
C MET A 451 -12.64 24.79 -15.20
N VAL A 452 -12.24 26.06 -15.03
CA VAL A 452 -13.04 27.06 -14.28
C VAL A 452 -14.34 27.48 -14.98
N LYS A 453 -14.58 27.02 -16.22
CA LYS A 453 -15.82 27.30 -16.96
C LYS A 453 -16.88 26.20 -16.80
N PHE A 454 -16.57 25.13 -16.07
CA PHE A 454 -17.55 24.08 -15.81
C PHE A 454 -18.55 24.51 -14.74
N LEU A 455 -19.82 24.25 -15.01
CA LEU A 455 -20.88 24.38 -14.04
C LEU A 455 -20.84 23.20 -13.07
N HIS A 456 -21.15 23.49 -11.82
CA HIS A 456 -21.17 22.53 -10.72
C HIS A 456 -22.59 22.44 -10.14
N CYS A 457 -22.94 21.29 -9.58
CA CYS A 457 -24.21 21.09 -8.90
C CYS A 457 -24.07 20.17 -7.69
N GLY A 458 -24.94 20.33 -6.70
CA GLY A 458 -25.20 19.33 -5.67
C GLY A 458 -26.65 18.86 -5.79
N PHE A 459 -26.89 17.57 -5.62
CA PHE A 459 -28.22 16.97 -5.63
C PHE A 459 -28.34 15.99 -4.46
N VAL A 460 -29.45 16.07 -3.73
CA VAL A 460 -29.77 15.13 -2.65
C VAL A 460 -31.26 14.79 -2.72
N ALA A 461 -31.59 13.52 -2.52
CA ALA A 461 -32.96 13.05 -2.32
C ALA A 461 -33.08 12.49 -0.91
N ILE A 462 -34.06 12.98 -0.15
CA ILE A 462 -34.28 12.66 1.25
C ILE A 462 -35.71 12.17 1.42
N GLU A 463 -35.88 11.07 2.17
CA GLU A 463 -37.19 10.58 2.59
C GLU A 463 -37.78 11.51 3.66
N PRO A 464 -38.92 12.18 3.40
CA PRO A 464 -39.43 13.23 4.29
C PRO A 464 -39.82 12.74 5.69
N GLN A 465 -40.27 11.49 5.82
CA GLN A 465 -40.78 10.92 7.07
C GLN A 465 -39.65 10.57 8.04
N THR A 466 -38.51 10.12 7.53
CA THR A 466 -37.39 9.58 8.32
C THR A 466 -36.17 10.49 8.31
N GLY A 467 -36.06 11.39 7.33
CA GLY A 467 -34.86 12.18 7.07
C GLY A 467 -33.72 11.40 6.41
N LEU A 468 -33.95 10.14 6.03
CA LEU A 468 -32.92 9.29 5.44
C LEU A 468 -32.56 9.74 4.01
N VAL A 469 -31.26 9.80 3.73
CA VAL A 469 -30.75 10.12 2.39
C VAL A 469 -30.91 8.89 1.49
N LYS A 470 -31.68 9.02 0.41
CA LYS A 470 -31.90 7.94 -0.58
C LYS A 470 -31.05 8.07 -1.84
N ALA A 471 -30.59 9.28 -2.18
CA ALA A 471 -29.63 9.53 -3.26
C ALA A 471 -28.81 10.79 -3.00
N TRP A 472 -27.58 10.82 -3.47
CA TRP A 472 -26.60 11.88 -3.20
C TRP A 472 -25.60 12.03 -4.36
N VAL A 473 -25.56 13.21 -4.98
CA VAL A 473 -24.63 13.53 -6.07
C VAL A 473 -23.93 14.83 -5.73
N GLY A 474 -22.64 14.74 -5.42
CA GLY A 474 -21.83 15.87 -4.96
C GLY A 474 -21.31 16.78 -6.09
N ASP A 475 -21.13 16.28 -7.30
CA ASP A 475 -20.80 17.08 -8.49
C ASP A 475 -21.00 16.24 -9.76
N VAL A 476 -20.63 16.81 -10.92
CA VAL A 476 -20.75 16.17 -12.25
C VAL A 476 -19.88 14.92 -12.39
N ASP A 477 -18.62 14.98 -11.94
CA ASP A 477 -17.68 13.86 -12.06
C ASP A 477 -16.66 13.89 -10.93
N TYR A 478 -16.63 12.81 -10.16
CA TYR A 478 -15.78 12.67 -8.97
C TYR A 478 -14.28 12.65 -9.31
N ASN A 479 -13.88 12.09 -10.46
CA ASN A 479 -12.46 12.00 -10.84
C ASN A 479 -11.85 13.38 -11.15
N TYR A 480 -12.69 14.35 -11.51
CA TYR A 480 -12.26 15.71 -11.84
C TYR A 480 -12.56 16.72 -10.72
N TRP A 481 -13.67 16.55 -10.00
CA TRP A 481 -14.08 17.44 -8.92
C TRP A 481 -14.51 16.67 -7.68
N GLN A 482 -13.56 16.40 -6.79
CA GLN A 482 -13.81 15.68 -5.54
C GLN A 482 -14.49 16.54 -4.45
N TYR A 483 -14.56 17.87 -4.63
CA TYR A 483 -15.21 18.74 -3.65
C TYR A 483 -16.73 18.58 -3.70
N ASP A 484 -17.31 17.97 -2.66
CA ASP A 484 -18.74 17.72 -2.56
C ASP A 484 -19.56 19.02 -2.45
N LYS A 485 -20.42 19.28 -3.44
CA LYS A 485 -21.30 20.45 -3.49
C LYS A 485 -22.57 20.29 -2.68
N VAL A 486 -22.95 19.10 -2.24
CA VAL A 486 -24.06 18.91 -1.29
C VAL A 486 -23.69 19.49 0.08
N LEU A 487 -22.42 19.34 0.49
CA LEU A 487 -21.89 19.90 1.74
C LEU A 487 -21.43 21.36 1.60
N ALA A 488 -21.41 21.91 0.39
CA ALA A 488 -20.94 23.26 0.16
C ALA A 488 -21.94 24.31 0.66
N LYS A 489 -21.51 25.16 1.60
CA LYS A 489 -22.32 26.28 2.10
C LYS A 489 -22.54 27.32 1.01
N ARG A 490 -23.80 27.61 0.70
CA ARG A 490 -24.22 28.63 -0.27
C ARG A 490 -25.34 29.49 0.31
N GLN A 491 -25.48 30.71 -0.18
CA GLN A 491 -26.62 31.55 0.18
C GLN A 491 -27.91 30.91 -0.38
N PRO A 492 -28.93 30.62 0.46
CA PRO A 492 -30.13 29.91 0.04
C PRO A 492 -31.05 30.74 -0.88
N GLY A 493 -30.87 32.05 -0.91
CA GLY A 493 -31.73 32.97 -1.66
C GLY A 493 -33.19 32.86 -1.23
N SER A 494 -34.11 32.89 -2.20
CA SER A 494 -35.55 32.87 -1.94
C SER A 494 -36.06 31.58 -1.27
N THR A 495 -35.31 30.48 -1.29
CA THR A 495 -35.74 29.22 -0.65
C THR A 495 -35.89 29.36 0.87
N PHE A 496 -35.15 30.28 1.49
CA PHE A 496 -35.23 30.54 2.93
C PHE A 496 -36.57 31.17 3.36
N LYS A 497 -37.32 31.78 2.42
CA LYS A 497 -38.60 32.44 2.71
C LYS A 497 -39.63 31.48 3.33
N LEU A 498 -39.57 30.19 2.99
CA LEU A 498 -40.48 29.18 3.54
C LEU A 498 -40.39 29.08 5.07
N PHE A 499 -39.18 29.17 5.64
CA PHE A 499 -38.98 29.16 7.10
C PHE A 499 -39.56 30.40 7.78
N VAL A 500 -39.48 31.55 7.09
CA VAL A 500 -40.06 32.81 7.59
C VAL A 500 -41.58 32.73 7.58
N TYR A 501 -42.18 32.22 6.49
CA TYR A 501 -43.63 32.05 6.39
C TYR A 501 -44.15 30.99 7.36
N SER A 502 -43.45 29.87 7.54
CA SER A 502 -43.86 28.84 8.50
C SER A 502 -43.86 29.37 9.93
N GLN A 503 -42.88 30.21 10.29
CA GLN A 503 -42.82 30.83 11.62
C GLN A 503 -43.95 31.85 11.83
N ALA A 504 -44.37 32.55 10.76
CA ALA A 504 -45.51 33.45 10.82
C ALA A 504 -46.84 32.69 10.97
N ILE A 505 -47.03 31.56 10.28
CA ILE A 505 -48.23 30.72 10.38
C ILE A 505 -48.33 29.99 11.74
N ARG A 506 -47.18 29.67 12.35
CA ARG A 506 -47.12 28.99 13.65
C ARG A 506 -47.57 29.88 14.81
N LYS A 507 -47.47 31.21 14.64
CA LYS A 507 -47.96 32.21 15.60
C LYS A 507 -49.43 32.50 15.32
#